data_AF-A0A5C1AKD5-F1
#
_entry.id   AF-A0A5C1AKD5-F1
#
_cell.length_a   1.000
_cell.length_b   1.000
_cell.length_c   1.000
_cell.angle_alpha   90.00
_cell.angle_beta   90.00
_cell.angle_gamma   90.00
#
_symmetry.space_group_name_H-M   'P 1'
#
loop_
_entity.id
_entity.type
_entity.pdbx_description
1 polymer ?
#
loop_
_entity_poly.entity_id
_entity_poly.type
_entity_poly.pdbx_seq_one_letter_code
_entity_poly.pdbx_strand_id
1 'polypeptide(L)'
;MPVWLALIDPISKLLDRLIPDPDARAKAQLELVKEENAQALQELQIAAQADANQVEVNKVEAANENLFISGWRPAVGWCCALAFAYSFVIQPLLAFAISNSTGTEAILPDFDMDALNTVLFGMLGISTLRTVEKVRGVKK
;
A
#
# COMPACT_ATOMS: atom_id res chain seq x y z
N MET A 1 -7.29 28.66 -13.61
CA MET A 1 -5.87 29.00 -13.85
C MET A 1 -5.13 28.89 -12.52
N PRO A 2 -4.04 28.12 -12.42
CA PRO A 2 -3.48 27.74 -11.14
C PRO A 2 -2.77 28.93 -10.48
N VAL A 3 -3.22 29.29 -9.28
CA VAL A 3 -2.70 30.36 -8.39
C VAL A 3 -1.19 30.21 -8.11
N TRP A 4 -0.64 29.02 -8.31
CA TRP A 4 0.78 28.68 -8.17
C TRP A 4 1.72 29.47 -9.08
N LEU A 5 1.28 29.89 -10.29
CA LEU A 5 2.11 30.72 -11.18
C LEU A 5 2.25 32.16 -10.69
N ALA A 6 1.26 32.70 -9.97
CA ALA A 6 1.25 34.08 -9.48
C ALA A 6 2.13 34.29 -8.23
N LEU A 7 2.51 33.21 -7.55
CA LEU A 7 3.36 33.25 -6.36
C LEU A 7 4.86 33.18 -6.69
N ILE A 8 5.23 32.80 -7.92
CA ILE A 8 6.64 32.63 -8.33
C ILE A 8 7.34 33.99 -8.51
N ASP A 9 6.67 34.98 -9.08
CA ASP A 9 7.21 36.33 -9.34
C ASP A 9 7.59 37.15 -8.09
N PRO A 10 6.80 37.16 -7.00
CA PRO A 10 7.22 37.84 -5.77
C PRO A 10 8.32 37.08 -5.02
N ILE A 11 8.35 35.74 -5.12
CA ILE A 11 9.38 34.91 -4.49
C ILE A 11 10.72 35.08 -5.20
N SER A 12 10.75 35.14 -6.54
CA SER A 12 11.98 35.34 -7.31
C SER A 12 12.63 36.71 -7.04
N LYS A 13 11.84 37.77 -6.93
CA LYS A 13 12.32 39.12 -6.58
C LYS A 13 12.85 39.24 -5.15
N LEU A 14 12.30 38.48 -4.21
CA LEU A 14 12.84 38.39 -2.85
C LEU A 14 14.14 37.59 -2.81
N LEU A 15 14.25 36.54 -3.63
CA LEU A 15 15.45 35.71 -3.73
C LEU A 15 16.64 36.48 -4.33
N ASP A 16 16.40 37.29 -5.37
CA ASP A 16 17.43 38.13 -6.01
C ASP A 16 17.93 39.27 -5.12
N ARG A 17 17.10 39.74 -4.17
CA ARG A 17 17.48 40.79 -3.22
C ARG A 17 18.22 40.26 -2.00
N LEU A 18 17.98 39.01 -1.60
CA LEU A 18 18.52 38.44 -0.37
C LEU A 18 19.89 37.76 -0.54
N ILE A 19 20.28 37.39 -1.78
CA ILE A 19 21.59 36.76 -2.02
C ILE A 19 22.29 37.36 -3.25
N PRO A 20 23.11 38.41 -3.09
CA PRO A 20 23.80 39.06 -4.21
C PRO A 20 25.00 38.29 -4.80
N ASP A 21 25.53 37.26 -4.11
CA ASP A 21 26.78 36.57 -4.51
C ASP A 21 26.52 35.16 -5.11
N PRO A 22 26.93 34.89 -6.36
CA PRO A 22 26.68 33.61 -7.04
C PRO A 22 27.44 32.42 -6.42
N ASP A 23 28.63 32.65 -5.85
CA ASP A 23 29.44 31.59 -5.22
C ASP A 23 28.92 31.19 -3.83
N ALA A 24 28.32 32.14 -3.10
CA ALA A 24 27.64 31.86 -1.84
C ALA A 24 26.31 31.11 -2.07
N ARG A 25 25.59 31.43 -3.16
CA ARG A 25 24.41 30.66 -3.60
C ARG A 25 24.77 29.24 -3.98
N ALA A 26 25.85 29.02 -4.74
CA ALA A 26 26.27 27.68 -5.15
C ALA A 26 26.66 26.80 -3.94
N LYS A 27 27.34 27.37 -2.94
CA LYS A 27 27.67 26.67 -1.69
C LYS A 27 26.45 26.38 -0.82
N ALA A 28 25.58 27.36 -0.63
CA ALA A 28 24.33 27.18 0.11
C ALA A 28 23.42 26.14 -0.58
N GLN A 29 23.31 26.15 -1.92
CA GLN A 29 22.58 25.14 -2.68
C GLN A 29 23.21 23.75 -2.53
N LEU A 30 24.55 23.64 -2.55
CA LEU A 30 25.24 22.37 -2.32
C LEU A 30 25.03 21.83 -0.90
N GLU A 31 25.03 22.69 0.11
CA GLU A 31 24.76 22.31 1.51
C GLU A 31 23.30 21.89 1.69
N LEU A 32 22.35 22.65 1.14
CA LEU A 32 20.92 22.30 1.15
C LEU A 32 20.66 20.96 0.45
N VAL A 33 21.26 20.72 -0.73
CA VAL A 33 21.12 19.44 -1.43
C VAL A 33 21.72 18.29 -0.61
N LYS A 34 22.83 18.51 0.12
CA LYS A 34 23.41 17.48 0.99
C LYS A 34 22.52 17.18 2.19
N GLU A 35 21.94 18.20 2.81
CA GLU A 35 21.01 18.06 3.94
C GLU A 35 19.70 17.39 3.52
N GLU A 36 19.12 17.77 2.38
CA GLU A 36 17.94 17.13 1.79
C GLU A 36 18.21 15.65 1.49
N ASN A 37 19.36 15.33 0.89
CA ASN A 37 19.75 13.94 0.65
C ASN A 37 19.97 13.17 1.97
N ALA A 38 20.54 13.80 3.00
CA ALA A 38 20.74 13.16 4.30
C ALA A 38 19.41 12.88 5.01
N GLN A 39 18.46 13.83 4.97
CA GLN A 39 17.11 13.66 5.49
C GLN A 39 16.36 12.55 4.74
N ALA A 40 16.39 12.56 3.41
CA ALA A 40 15.77 11.51 2.60
C ALA A 40 16.37 10.12 2.87
N LEU A 41 17.69 10.03 3.06
CA LEU A 41 18.34 8.78 3.47
C LEU A 41 17.91 8.33 4.87
N GLN A 42 17.76 9.26 5.81
CA GLN A 42 17.33 8.96 7.16
C GLN A 42 15.88 8.47 7.20
N GLU A 43 14.98 9.10 6.44
CA GLU A 43 13.58 8.65 6.30
C GLU A 43 13.49 7.25 5.68
N LEU A 44 14.27 6.99 4.63
CA LEU A 44 14.35 5.66 4.01
C LEU A 44 14.87 4.60 4.98
N GLN A 45 15.87 4.93 5.81
CA GLN A 45 16.39 4.03 6.83
C GLN A 45 15.35 3.73 7.91
N ILE A 46 14.61 4.74 8.38
CA ILE A 46 13.55 4.57 9.37
C ILE A 46 12.44 3.65 8.81
N ALA A 47 11.99 3.89 7.58
CA ALA A 47 10.99 3.05 6.92
C ALA A 47 11.48 1.62 6.71
N ALA A 48 12.72 1.44 6.24
CA ALA A 48 13.32 0.13 6.05
C ALA A 48 13.47 -0.63 7.39
N GLN A 49 13.79 0.07 8.47
CA GLN A 49 13.91 -0.54 9.80
C GLN A 49 12.55 -0.92 10.38
N ALA A 50 11.51 -0.10 10.18
CA ALA A 50 10.14 -0.46 10.55
C ALA A 50 9.65 -1.70 9.81
N ASP A 51 10.00 -1.85 8.53
CA ASP A 51 9.68 -3.03 7.72
C ASP A 51 10.46 -4.26 8.17
N ALA A 52 11.76 -4.13 8.45
CA ALA A 52 12.59 -5.19 8.99
C ALA A 52 12.02 -5.71 10.33
N ASN A 53 11.64 -4.81 11.24
CA ASN A 53 11.02 -5.17 12.52
C ASN A 53 9.70 -5.94 12.33
N GLN A 54 8.87 -5.53 11.37
CA GLN A 54 7.63 -6.27 11.06
C GLN A 54 7.91 -7.66 10.49
N VAL A 55 8.92 -7.81 9.64
CA VAL A 55 9.31 -9.13 9.10
C VAL A 55 9.82 -10.03 10.21
N GLU A 56 10.61 -9.51 11.15
CA GLU A 56 11.09 -10.27 12.31
C GLU A 56 9.95 -10.72 13.22
N VAL A 57 9.02 -9.82 13.57
CA VAL A 57 7.83 -10.17 14.36
C VAL A 57 7.02 -11.24 13.64
N ASN A 58 6.72 -11.07 12.36
CA ASN A 58 5.98 -12.05 11.56
C ASN A 58 6.67 -13.42 11.54
N LYS A 59 8.02 -13.44 11.48
CA LYS A 59 8.80 -14.68 11.48
C LYS A 59 8.76 -15.38 12.84
N VAL A 60 8.83 -14.62 13.92
CA VAL A 60 8.72 -15.16 15.29
C VAL A 60 7.30 -15.65 15.57
N GLU A 61 6.28 -14.92 15.13
CA GLU A 61 4.88 -15.33 15.23
C GLU A 61 4.60 -16.61 14.43
N ALA A 62 5.12 -16.70 13.20
CA ALA A 62 5.00 -17.89 12.37
C ALA A 62 5.76 -19.10 12.94
N ALA A 63 6.87 -18.88 13.64
CA ALA A 63 7.66 -19.93 14.30
C ALA A 63 7.10 -20.32 15.68
N ASN A 64 6.05 -19.66 16.16
CA ASN A 64 5.48 -19.93 17.48
C ASN A 64 4.76 -21.30 17.50
N GLU A 65 5.03 -22.10 18.52
CA GLU A 65 4.41 -23.43 18.70
C GLU A 65 2.89 -23.36 18.88
N ASN A 66 2.37 -22.22 19.34
CA ASN A 66 0.93 -22.02 19.49
C ASN A 66 0.26 -21.77 18.12
N LEU A 67 -0.54 -22.74 17.67
CA LEU A 67 -1.32 -22.68 16.43
C LEU A 67 -2.26 -21.48 16.33
N PHE A 68 -2.71 -20.91 17.45
CA PHE A 68 -3.52 -19.70 17.43
C PHE A 68 -2.70 -18.44 17.06
N ILE A 69 -1.39 -18.44 17.34
CA ILE A 69 -0.48 -17.32 17.05
C ILE A 69 0.13 -17.46 15.65
N SER A 70 0.61 -18.66 15.30
CA SER A 70 1.19 -18.90 13.97
C SER A 70 0.15 -19.08 12.88
N GLY A 71 -1.07 -19.51 13.25
CA GLY A 71 -2.10 -19.94 12.30
C GLY A 71 -3.17 -18.89 11.97
N TRP A 72 -3.32 -17.79 12.71
CA TRP A 72 -4.43 -16.85 12.46
C TRP A 72 -4.37 -16.24 11.06
N ARG A 73 -3.18 -15.85 10.59
CA ARG A 73 -2.97 -15.21 9.29
C ARG A 73 -3.20 -16.18 8.13
N PRO A 74 -2.68 -17.43 8.16
CA PRO A 74 -3.11 -18.48 7.26
C PRO A 74 -4.61 -18.78 7.32
N ALA A 75 -5.22 -18.85 8.51
CA ALA A 75 -6.63 -19.20 8.68
C ALA A 75 -7.55 -18.21 7.98
N VAL A 76 -7.33 -16.90 8.13
CA VAL A 76 -8.11 -15.88 7.41
C VAL A 76 -7.90 -16.01 5.90
N GLY A 77 -6.67 -16.28 5.46
CA GLY A 77 -6.36 -16.57 4.05
C GLY A 77 -7.12 -17.77 3.50
N TRP A 78 -7.19 -18.88 4.25
CA TRP A 78 -7.96 -20.07 3.86
C TRP A 78 -9.46 -19.80 3.84
N CYS A 79 -10.00 -19.05 4.80
CA CYS A 79 -11.40 -18.63 4.79
C CYS A 79 -11.73 -17.80 3.54
N CYS A 80 -10.88 -16.85 3.17
CA CYS A 80 -11.04 -16.08 1.94
C CYS A 80 -10.94 -16.98 0.70
N ALA A 81 -9.96 -17.89 0.64
CA ALA A 81 -9.79 -18.81 -0.49
C ALA A 81 -11.00 -19.75 -0.66
N LEU A 82 -11.55 -20.27 0.44
CA LEU A 82 -12.75 -21.11 0.43
C LEU A 82 -13.99 -20.31 0.00
N ALA A 83 -14.14 -19.07 0.46
CA ALA A 83 -15.24 -18.20 0.04
C ALA A 83 -15.19 -17.93 -1.48
N PHE A 84 -14.00 -17.61 -2.02
CA PHE A 84 -13.82 -17.44 -3.46
C PHE A 84 -14.04 -18.73 -4.25
N ALA A 85 -13.56 -19.88 -3.75
CA ALA A 85 -13.80 -21.17 -4.38
C ALA A 85 -15.30 -21.49 -4.44
N TYR A 86 -16.04 -21.19 -3.36
CA TYR A 86 -17.48 -21.37 -3.35
C TYR A 86 -18.16 -20.49 -4.39
N SER A 87 -17.94 -19.17 -4.36
CA SER A 87 -18.66 -18.25 -5.26
C SER A 87 -18.26 -18.35 -6.73
N PHE A 88 -16.99 -18.61 -7.04
CA PHE A 88 -16.53 -18.63 -8.44
C PHE A 88 -16.51 -20.02 -9.09
N VAL A 89 -16.46 -21.10 -8.29
CA VAL A 89 -16.35 -22.46 -8.84
C VAL A 89 -17.56 -23.29 -8.46
N ILE A 90 -17.88 -23.39 -7.18
CA ILE A 90 -18.96 -24.29 -6.70
C ILE A 90 -20.33 -23.75 -7.10
N GLN A 91 -20.60 -22.46 -6.88
CA GLN A 91 -21.88 -21.82 -7.18
C GLN A 91 -22.28 -21.95 -8.67
N PRO A 92 -21.44 -21.57 -9.67
CA PRO A 92 -21.82 -21.75 -11.07
C PRO A 92 -21.91 -23.22 -11.49
N LEU A 93 -21.11 -24.11 -10.90
CA LEU A 93 -21.17 -25.54 -11.19
C LEU A 93 -22.46 -26.17 -10.65
N LEU A 94 -22.90 -25.77 -9.45
CA LEU A 94 -24.20 -26.15 -8.90
C LEU A 94 -25.36 -25.55 -9.70
N ALA A 95 -25.27 -24.28 -10.10
CA ALA A 95 -26.27 -23.64 -10.95
C ALA A 95 -26.42 -24.38 -12.28
N PHE A 96 -25.31 -24.76 -12.90
CA PHE A 96 -25.29 -25.56 -14.12
C PHE A 96 -25.87 -26.97 -13.90
N ALA A 97 -25.47 -27.66 -12.83
CA ALA A 97 -25.98 -29.00 -12.51
C ALA A 97 -27.50 -29.00 -12.27
N ILE A 98 -28.02 -28.03 -11.50
CA ILE A 98 -29.44 -27.93 -11.16
C ILE A 98 -30.27 -27.50 -12.38
N SER A 99 -29.76 -26.56 -13.19
CA SER A 99 -30.43 -26.15 -14.42
C SER A 99 -30.56 -27.31 -15.42
N ASN A 100 -29.52 -28.15 -15.55
CA ASN A 100 -29.57 -29.34 -16.40
C ASN A 100 -30.46 -30.46 -15.85
N SER A 101 -30.62 -30.60 -14.53
CA SER A 101 -31.43 -31.67 -13.92
C SER A 101 -32.91 -31.32 -13.76
N THR A 102 -33.22 -30.05 -13.53
CA THR A 102 -34.56 -29.62 -13.05
C THR A 102 -35.19 -28.55 -13.96
N GLY A 103 -34.46 -28.05 -14.96
CA GLY A 103 -34.97 -27.09 -15.96
C GLY A 103 -35.39 -25.74 -15.38
N THR A 104 -35.03 -25.47 -14.12
CA THR A 104 -35.37 -24.25 -13.38
C THR A 104 -34.07 -23.55 -12.97
N GLU A 105 -34.03 -22.23 -13.10
CA GLU A 105 -32.88 -21.44 -12.67
C GLU A 105 -32.75 -21.52 -11.15
N ALA A 106 -31.64 -22.11 -10.70
CA ALA A 106 -31.32 -22.17 -9.27
C ALA A 106 -30.78 -20.82 -8.79
N ILE A 107 -31.59 -20.08 -8.05
CA ILE A 107 -31.14 -18.91 -7.30
C ILE A 107 -30.36 -19.42 -6.08
N LEU A 108 -29.05 -19.54 -6.24
CA LEU A 108 -28.14 -19.86 -5.15
C LEU A 108 -27.89 -18.62 -4.28
N PRO A 109 -27.66 -18.78 -2.96
CA PRO A 109 -27.39 -17.67 -2.05
C PRO A 109 -26.14 -16.92 -2.49
N ASP A 110 -26.29 -15.61 -2.64
CA ASP A 110 -25.20 -14.71 -3.00
C ASP A 110 -24.33 -14.42 -1.78
N PHE A 111 -23.03 -14.31 -1.99
CA PHE A 111 -22.07 -13.97 -0.96
C PHE A 111 -21.76 -12.48 -1.05
N ASP A 112 -21.65 -11.80 0.09
CA ASP A 112 -21.28 -10.38 0.12
C ASP A 112 -19.82 -10.22 -0.34
N MET A 113 -19.67 -9.88 -1.62
CA MET A 113 -18.39 -9.66 -2.27
C MET A 113 -17.68 -8.42 -1.74
N ASP A 114 -18.39 -7.41 -1.24
CA ASP A 114 -17.79 -6.21 -0.71
C ASP A 114 -17.12 -6.50 0.64
N ALA A 115 -17.79 -7.27 1.50
CA ALA A 115 -17.20 -7.73 2.76
C ALA A 115 -15.98 -8.63 2.51
N LEU A 116 -16.06 -9.58 1.58
CA LEU A 116 -14.96 -10.50 1.25
C LEU A 116 -13.74 -9.77 0.67
N ASN A 117 -13.97 -8.88 -0.30
CA ASN A 117 -12.91 -8.07 -0.90
C ASN A 117 -12.29 -7.12 0.13
N THR A 118 -13.07 -6.54 1.05
CA THR A 118 -12.54 -5.68 2.11
C THR A 118 -11.57 -6.44 3.02
N VAL A 119 -11.88 -7.68 3.40
CA VAL A 119 -10.99 -8.51 4.22
C VAL A 119 -9.74 -8.93 3.42
N LEU A 120 -9.90 -9.35 2.17
CA LEU A 120 -8.79 -9.73 1.30
C LEU A 120 -7.83 -8.54 1.08
N PHE A 121 -8.36 -7.38 0.69
CA PHE A 121 -7.58 -6.16 0.50
C PHE A 121 -7.05 -5.62 1.81
N GLY A 122 -7.70 -5.83 2.95
CA GLY A 122 -7.13 -5.51 4.26
C GLY A 122 -5.85 -6.30 4.54
N MET A 123 -5.81 -7.58 4.19
CA MET A 123 -4.63 -8.44 4.37
C MET A 123 -3.53 -8.17 3.33
N LEU A 124 -3.89 -7.80 2.10
CA LEU A 124 -2.94 -7.50 1.01
C LEU A 124 -2.51 -6.02 0.96
N GLY A 125 -3.33 -5.11 1.49
CA GLY A 125 -3.32 -3.68 1.21
C GLY A 125 -2.38 -2.84 2.08
N ILE A 126 -1.90 -3.36 3.21
CA ILE A 126 -0.79 -2.71 3.93
C ILE A 126 0.47 -2.70 3.05
N SER A 127 0.61 -3.66 2.14
CA SER A 127 1.74 -3.71 1.18
C SER A 127 1.55 -2.79 -0.03
N THR A 128 0.31 -2.45 -0.42
CA THR A 128 0.07 -1.57 -1.57
C THR A 128 0.26 -0.10 -1.23
N LEU A 129 -0.05 0.35 -0.01
CA LEU A 129 0.23 1.72 0.45
C LEU A 129 1.71 2.08 0.32
N ARG A 130 2.61 1.17 0.70
CA ARG A 130 4.07 1.33 0.54
C ARG A 130 4.51 1.39 -0.92
N THR A 131 3.84 0.64 -1.79
CA THR A 131 4.14 0.64 -3.23
C THR A 131 3.63 1.92 -3.89
N VAL A 132 2.47 2.42 -3.45
CA VAL A 132 1.88 3.68 -3.91
C VAL A 132 2.76 4.86 -3.49
N GLU A 133 3.29 4.87 -2.26
CA GLU A 133 4.26 5.89 -1.81
C GLU A 133 5.53 5.90 -2.68
N LYS A 134 6.06 4.71 -3.01
CA LYS A 134 7.25 4.55 -3.85
C LYS A 134 7.02 4.93 -5.31
N VAL A 135 5.84 4.65 -5.87
CA VAL A 135 5.47 4.96 -7.26
C VAL A 135 5.04 6.41 -7.43
N ARG A 136 4.39 7.02 -6.43
CA ARG A 136 3.98 8.43 -6.47
C ARG A 136 5.14 9.42 -6.38
N GLY A 137 6.37 8.94 -6.26
CA GLY A 137 7.52 9.83 -6.23
C GLY A 137 7.39 10.84 -5.09
N VAL A 138 6.88 10.44 -3.92
CA VAL A 138 7.13 11.19 -2.66
C VAL A 138 8.58 10.94 -2.19
N LYS A 139 9.47 10.69 -3.15
CA LYS A 139 10.80 11.30 -3.21
C LYS A 139 10.64 12.63 -3.96
N LYS A 140 10.42 13.71 -3.21
CA LYS A 140 11.06 14.95 -3.65
C LYS A 140 12.54 14.83 -3.32
#